data_AF-A0A439MQ41-F1
#
_entry.id   AF-A0A439MQ41-F1
#
_cell.length_a   1.000
_cell.length_b   1.000
_cell.length_c   1.000
_cell.angle_alpha   90.00
_cell.angle_beta   90.00
_cell.angle_gamma   90.00
#
_symmetry.space_group_name_H-M   'P 1'
#
loop_
_entity.id
_entity.type
_entity.pdbx_description
1 polymer ?
#
loop_
_entity_poly.entity_id
_entity_poly.type
_entity_poly.pdbx_seq_one_letter_code
_entity_poly.pdbx_strand_id
1 'polypeptide(L)'
;MALKDAFGLAYSGATEAGFSSYARAVHELQCFIGDPVGSADRAIAEDPGFVMAHVLKGYLFGLATEREATLVARACHEAALPLAATARERAHVAALGHLAWGRWHEASRILEDVAIDHPLDLVALLTGHQIDFFTGNARMLRDRIGRALPAWRSDMPGYHAVLGMQAFGLEEMGDYARAERLGRTAVEIEPRDGWAQHAVAHVMEMQSRQKDGIAWMRANPDAWTRESFLKVHNWWHLALFHYDLGEVAEVLALYDGPIYGEASTMALNMVDASAILWRLRLGGVDVGGRWTALADNWHKAGGGNYAFNDAHAMMAFVGAGLEAPAKTLLEAQREAMRGSDDNAAFARDVGHPLTLAIKAFGEGRYDEAVRLIRPIRSIAHRFGGSHAQRDVIDLTLIEAALRAGNRGLARALTAERQLARPDSPLSALFSRRAFDLSEN
;
A
#
# COMPACT_ATOMS: atom_id res chain seq x y z
N MET A 1 8.18 -38.52 -3.76
CA MET A 1 8.53 -38.10 -2.38
C MET A 1 8.50 -36.58 -2.39
N ALA A 2 7.76 -35.92 -1.51
CA ALA A 2 7.69 -34.45 -1.54
C ALA A 2 9.04 -33.86 -1.10
N LEU A 3 9.54 -32.88 -1.85
CA LEU A 3 10.72 -32.11 -1.48
C LEU A 3 10.44 -31.32 -0.20
N LYS A 4 11.44 -31.15 0.66
CA LYS A 4 11.33 -30.33 1.88
C LYS A 4 12.36 -29.22 1.86
N ASP A 5 11.96 -28.04 2.32
CA ASP A 5 12.89 -26.92 2.51
C ASP A 5 13.71 -27.04 3.81
N ALA A 6 14.52 -26.02 4.09
CA ALA A 6 15.33 -25.91 5.30
C ALA A 6 14.50 -25.82 6.60
N PHE A 7 13.20 -25.52 6.52
CA PHE A 7 12.27 -25.45 7.64
C PHE A 7 11.44 -26.74 7.80
N GLY A 8 11.66 -27.73 6.94
CA GLY A 8 10.95 -29.01 6.95
C GLY A 8 9.57 -28.97 6.30
N LEU A 9 9.22 -27.87 5.62
CA LEU A 9 7.95 -27.71 4.92
C LEU A 9 7.96 -28.52 3.63
N ALA A 10 6.93 -29.35 3.42
CA ALA A 10 6.82 -30.21 2.25
C ALA A 10 6.21 -29.47 1.04
N TYR A 11 6.78 -29.71 -0.14
CA TYR A 11 6.42 -29.12 -1.41
C TYR A 11 6.03 -30.24 -2.40
N SER A 12 4.74 -30.38 -2.64
CA SER A 12 4.18 -31.42 -3.50
C SER A 12 4.38 -31.10 -4.97
N GLY A 13 4.82 -32.10 -5.73
CA GLY A 13 5.07 -31.99 -7.16
C GLY A 13 6.34 -31.25 -7.55
N ALA A 14 7.15 -30.79 -6.59
CA ALA A 14 8.44 -30.15 -6.85
C ALA A 14 9.57 -31.17 -7.05
N THR A 15 10.45 -30.86 -7.99
CA THR A 15 11.82 -31.36 -8.10
C THR A 15 12.80 -30.29 -7.60
N GLU A 16 14.09 -30.62 -7.52
CA GLU A 16 15.12 -29.66 -7.10
C GLU A 16 15.20 -28.44 -8.06
N ALA A 17 14.98 -28.67 -9.36
CA ALA A 17 15.02 -27.60 -10.37
C ALA A 17 13.90 -26.58 -10.12
N GLY A 18 12.64 -27.03 -10.09
CA GLY A 18 11.51 -26.14 -9.84
C GLY A 18 11.56 -25.51 -8.45
N PHE A 19 12.05 -26.24 -7.43
CA PHE A 19 12.23 -25.66 -6.10
C PHE A 19 13.27 -24.53 -6.07
N SER A 20 14.38 -24.65 -6.79
CA SER A 20 15.38 -23.59 -6.89
C SER A 20 14.79 -22.30 -7.51
N SER A 21 14.04 -22.44 -8.61
CA SER A 21 13.33 -21.33 -9.26
C SER A 21 12.27 -20.71 -8.33
N TYR A 22 11.53 -21.53 -7.58
CA TYR A 22 10.56 -21.08 -6.59
C TYR A 22 11.21 -20.35 -5.42
N ALA A 23 12.28 -20.88 -4.83
CA ALA A 23 13.00 -20.25 -3.73
C ALA A 23 13.56 -18.89 -4.15
N ARG A 24 14.03 -18.77 -5.40
CA ARG A 24 14.42 -17.50 -6.00
C ARG A 24 13.25 -16.51 -6.07
N ALA A 25 12.09 -16.95 -6.53
CA ALA A 25 10.87 -16.13 -6.57
C ALA A 25 10.45 -15.64 -5.18
N VAL A 26 10.52 -16.51 -4.16
CA VAL A 26 10.22 -16.14 -2.77
C VAL A 26 11.20 -15.10 -2.26
N HIS A 27 12.51 -15.24 -2.54
CA HIS A 27 13.50 -14.24 -2.14
C HIS A 27 13.31 -12.89 -2.84
N GLU A 28 13.00 -12.91 -4.12
CA GLU A 28 12.64 -11.71 -4.89
C GLU A 28 11.42 -11.00 -4.30
N LEU A 29 10.41 -11.76 -3.87
CA LEU A 29 9.24 -11.22 -3.17
C LEU A 29 9.56 -10.67 -1.77
N GLN A 30 10.38 -11.37 -0.96
CA GLN A 30 10.81 -10.89 0.36
C GLN A 30 11.39 -9.48 0.31
N CYS A 31 12.23 -9.23 -0.70
CA CYS A 31 12.92 -7.95 -0.87
C CYS A 31 12.16 -6.96 -1.76
N PHE A 32 11.07 -7.38 -2.41
CA PHE A 32 10.37 -6.64 -3.45
C PHE A 32 11.29 -6.22 -4.60
N ILE A 33 12.08 -7.15 -5.14
CA ILE A 33 13.06 -6.92 -6.21
C ILE A 33 12.92 -7.90 -7.38
N GLY A 34 13.53 -7.56 -8.52
CA GLY A 34 13.78 -8.49 -9.61
C GLY A 34 12.53 -8.87 -10.39
N ASP A 35 12.34 -10.16 -10.68
CA ASP A 35 11.19 -10.68 -11.42
C ASP A 35 10.67 -12.00 -10.79
N PRO A 36 9.95 -11.89 -9.64
CA PRO A 36 9.42 -13.06 -8.96
C PRO A 36 8.36 -13.78 -9.81
N VAL A 37 7.70 -13.10 -10.74
CA VAL A 37 6.75 -13.72 -11.68
C VAL A 37 7.51 -14.62 -12.65
N GLY A 38 8.56 -14.13 -13.30
CA GLY A 38 9.38 -14.93 -14.20
C GLY A 38 10.05 -16.11 -13.49
N SER A 39 10.48 -15.93 -12.24
CA SER A 39 11.00 -17.03 -11.41
C SER A 39 9.93 -18.08 -11.08
N ALA A 40 8.70 -17.65 -10.75
CA ALA A 40 7.59 -18.56 -10.53
C ALA A 40 7.16 -19.29 -11.82
N ASP A 41 7.19 -18.61 -12.97
CA ASP A 41 6.92 -19.21 -14.28
C ASP A 41 7.93 -20.29 -14.65
N ARG A 42 9.23 -20.06 -14.38
CA ARG A 42 10.26 -21.09 -14.53
C ARG A 42 9.99 -22.30 -13.64
N ALA A 43 9.64 -22.08 -12.37
CA ALA A 43 9.31 -23.17 -11.45
C ALA A 43 8.12 -24.02 -11.94
N ILE A 44 7.08 -23.37 -12.49
CA ILE A 44 5.92 -24.06 -13.07
C ILE A 44 6.29 -24.81 -14.36
N ALA A 45 7.15 -24.23 -15.20
CA ALA A 45 7.59 -24.85 -16.44
C ALA A 45 8.45 -26.10 -16.20
N GLU A 46 9.31 -26.05 -15.18
CA GLU A 46 10.14 -27.17 -14.73
C GLU A 46 9.27 -28.27 -14.10
N ASP A 47 8.33 -27.88 -13.23
CA ASP A 47 7.46 -28.80 -12.50
C ASP A 47 5.98 -28.38 -12.59
N PRO A 48 5.23 -28.79 -13.64
CA PRO A 48 3.83 -28.40 -13.81
C PRO A 48 2.90 -28.83 -12.67
N GLY A 49 3.28 -29.87 -11.93
CA GLY A 49 2.57 -30.37 -10.75
C GLY A 49 2.95 -29.66 -9.44
N PHE A 50 3.81 -28.65 -9.46
CA PHE A 50 4.30 -27.97 -8.26
C PHE A 50 3.26 -26.99 -7.70
N VAL A 51 2.54 -27.44 -6.68
CA VAL A 51 1.40 -26.71 -6.08
C VAL A 51 1.77 -25.29 -5.65
N MET A 52 2.84 -25.14 -4.87
CA MET A 52 3.21 -23.83 -4.31
C MET A 52 3.74 -22.85 -5.35
N ALA A 53 4.25 -23.30 -6.50
CA ALA A 53 4.68 -22.41 -7.57
C ALA A 53 3.46 -21.73 -8.24
N HIS A 54 2.39 -22.49 -8.50
CA HIS A 54 1.10 -21.94 -8.96
C HIS A 54 0.51 -20.99 -7.91
N VAL A 55 0.53 -21.38 -6.63
CA VAL A 55 0.04 -20.53 -5.53
C VAL A 55 0.80 -19.20 -5.47
N LEU A 56 2.13 -19.24 -5.50
CA LEU A 56 2.96 -18.03 -5.40
C LEU A 56 2.69 -17.08 -6.56
N LYS A 57 2.67 -17.60 -7.80
CA LYS A 57 2.29 -16.80 -8.98
C LYS A 57 0.90 -16.21 -8.79
N GLY A 58 -0.06 -17.02 -8.34
CA GLY A 58 -1.42 -16.59 -8.07
C GLY A 58 -1.49 -15.45 -7.07
N TYR A 59 -0.73 -15.50 -5.97
CA TYR A 59 -0.66 -14.41 -4.99
C TYR A 59 -0.02 -13.14 -5.55
N LEU A 60 1.09 -13.25 -6.31
CA LEU A 60 1.74 -12.09 -6.93
C LEU A 60 0.75 -11.28 -7.79
N PHE A 61 -0.07 -11.97 -8.58
CA PHE A 61 -1.11 -11.32 -9.38
C PHE A 61 -2.35 -10.93 -8.56
N GLY A 62 -2.76 -11.74 -7.58
CA GLY A 62 -3.93 -11.48 -6.74
C GLY A 62 -3.79 -10.22 -5.87
N LEU A 63 -2.55 -9.87 -5.50
CA LEU A 63 -2.22 -8.68 -4.70
C LEU A 63 -1.88 -7.45 -5.55
N ALA A 64 -1.88 -7.55 -6.89
CA ALA A 64 -1.55 -6.44 -7.77
C ALA A 64 -2.62 -5.32 -7.77
N THR A 65 -3.82 -5.57 -7.23
CA THR A 65 -4.98 -4.64 -7.23
C THR A 65 -5.49 -4.27 -8.63
N GLU A 66 -5.19 -5.09 -9.64
CA GLU A 66 -5.59 -4.89 -11.04
C GLU A 66 -6.54 -5.98 -11.54
N ARG A 67 -7.51 -5.61 -12.37
CA ARG A 67 -8.52 -6.53 -12.93
C ARG A 67 -7.91 -7.66 -13.74
N GLU A 68 -6.97 -7.30 -14.62
CA GLU A 68 -6.31 -8.24 -15.55
C GLU A 68 -5.46 -9.24 -14.76
N ALA A 69 -4.75 -8.76 -13.73
CA ALA A 69 -4.01 -9.60 -12.81
C ALA A 69 -4.91 -10.60 -12.07
N THR A 70 -6.12 -10.19 -11.69
CA THR A 70 -7.10 -11.09 -11.05
C THR A 70 -7.44 -12.31 -11.93
N LEU A 71 -7.47 -12.16 -13.27
CA LEU A 71 -7.71 -13.28 -14.18
C LEU A 71 -6.56 -14.31 -14.14
N VAL A 72 -5.32 -13.83 -14.04
CA VAL A 72 -4.14 -14.71 -13.90
C VAL A 72 -4.17 -15.43 -12.55
N ALA A 73 -4.56 -14.74 -11.46
CA ALA A 73 -4.70 -15.36 -10.15
C ALA A 73 -5.75 -16.50 -10.15
N ARG A 74 -6.87 -16.32 -10.86
CA ARG A 74 -7.89 -17.37 -11.03
C ARG A 74 -7.36 -18.57 -11.81
N ALA A 75 -6.66 -18.33 -12.92
CA ALA A 75 -6.05 -19.40 -13.69
C ALA A 75 -5.03 -20.21 -12.87
N CYS A 76 -4.23 -19.54 -12.04
CA CYS A 76 -3.30 -20.21 -11.12
C CYS A 76 -4.04 -21.05 -10.06
N HIS A 77 -5.16 -20.54 -9.52
CA HIS A 77 -5.99 -21.30 -8.60
C HIS A 77 -6.55 -22.57 -9.27
N GLU A 78 -7.13 -22.42 -10.46
CA GLU A 78 -7.70 -23.53 -11.24
C GLU A 78 -6.65 -24.59 -11.59
N ALA A 79 -5.44 -24.17 -11.94
CA ALA A 79 -4.32 -25.08 -12.20
C ALA A 79 -3.87 -25.84 -10.94
N ALA A 80 -3.93 -25.22 -9.76
CA ALA A 80 -3.51 -25.84 -8.51
C ALA A 80 -4.56 -26.77 -7.88
N LEU A 81 -5.86 -26.53 -8.13
CA LEU A 81 -6.98 -27.28 -7.56
C LEU A 81 -6.89 -28.82 -7.70
N PRO A 82 -6.57 -29.40 -8.89
CA PRO A 82 -6.56 -30.85 -9.07
C PRO A 82 -5.27 -31.53 -8.59
N LEU A 83 -4.25 -30.77 -8.17
CA LEU A 83 -2.95 -31.31 -7.82
C LEU A 83 -2.97 -31.98 -6.43
N ALA A 84 -2.20 -33.05 -6.29
CA ALA A 84 -2.00 -33.69 -4.98
C ALA A 84 -1.22 -32.73 -4.06
N ALA A 85 -1.82 -32.35 -2.94
CA ALA A 85 -1.30 -31.34 -2.04
C ALA A 85 -1.36 -31.81 -0.57
N THR A 86 -0.44 -31.32 0.26
CA THR A 86 -0.51 -31.47 1.73
C THR A 86 -1.65 -30.61 2.33
N ALA A 87 -1.93 -30.76 3.63
CA ALA A 87 -2.96 -29.93 4.29
C ALA A 87 -2.62 -28.42 4.21
N ARG A 88 -1.36 -28.06 4.49
CA ARG A 88 -0.82 -26.70 4.35
C ARG A 88 -1.02 -26.14 2.94
N GLU A 89 -0.61 -26.90 1.92
CA GLU A 89 -0.73 -26.48 0.53
C GLU A 89 -2.19 -26.33 0.09
N ARG A 90 -3.10 -27.22 0.54
CA ARG A 90 -4.54 -27.07 0.29
C ARG A 90 -5.10 -25.79 0.91
N ALA A 91 -4.66 -25.42 2.11
CA ALA A 91 -5.07 -24.17 2.74
C ALA A 91 -4.59 -22.95 1.93
N HIS A 92 -3.36 -22.98 1.42
CA HIS A 92 -2.87 -21.95 0.48
C HIS A 92 -3.71 -21.86 -0.80
N VAL A 93 -4.00 -22.99 -1.44
CA VAL A 93 -4.85 -23.04 -2.64
C VAL A 93 -6.24 -22.47 -2.34
N ALA A 94 -6.82 -22.78 -1.18
CA ALA A 94 -8.10 -22.20 -0.74
C ALA A 94 -8.00 -20.68 -0.52
N ALA A 95 -6.96 -20.19 0.17
CA ALA A 95 -6.73 -18.76 0.37
C ALA A 95 -6.57 -18.02 -0.96
N LEU A 96 -5.85 -18.59 -1.94
CA LEU A 96 -5.75 -18.03 -3.29
C LEU A 96 -7.13 -17.97 -3.97
N GLY A 97 -7.94 -19.02 -3.83
CA GLY A 97 -9.32 -19.05 -4.33
C GLY A 97 -10.24 -18.03 -3.66
N HIS A 98 -9.97 -17.60 -2.44
CA HIS A 98 -10.68 -16.46 -1.84
C HIS A 98 -10.16 -15.13 -2.40
N LEU A 99 -8.84 -14.94 -2.45
CA LEU A 99 -8.21 -13.72 -2.93
C LEU A 99 -8.57 -13.41 -4.39
N ALA A 100 -8.48 -14.40 -5.29
CA ALA A 100 -8.74 -14.24 -6.72
C ALA A 100 -10.22 -13.93 -7.07
N TRP A 101 -11.11 -14.02 -6.09
CA TRP A 101 -12.52 -13.61 -6.18
C TRP A 101 -12.84 -12.43 -5.25
N GLY A 102 -11.83 -11.68 -4.80
CA GLY A 102 -12.01 -10.47 -4.02
C GLY A 102 -12.50 -10.70 -2.59
N ARG A 103 -12.33 -11.90 -2.03
CA ARG A 103 -12.63 -12.22 -0.62
C ARG A 103 -11.34 -12.17 0.21
N TRP A 104 -10.79 -10.96 0.32
CA TRP A 104 -9.57 -10.62 1.04
C TRP A 104 -9.62 -11.05 2.51
N HIS A 105 -10.73 -10.75 3.22
CA HIS A 105 -10.87 -11.11 4.63
C HIS A 105 -10.85 -12.63 4.85
N GLU A 106 -11.54 -13.39 3.98
CA GLU A 106 -11.54 -14.86 4.06
C GLU A 106 -10.15 -15.43 3.77
N ALA A 107 -9.45 -14.90 2.77
CA ALA A 107 -8.08 -15.30 2.46
C ALA A 107 -7.12 -15.01 3.63
N SER A 108 -7.22 -13.83 4.25
CA SER A 108 -6.41 -13.45 5.42
C SER A 108 -6.61 -14.39 6.60
N ARG A 109 -7.86 -14.81 6.87
CA ARG A 109 -8.18 -15.78 7.93
C ARG A 109 -7.54 -17.14 7.69
N ILE A 110 -7.63 -17.67 6.47
CA ILE A 110 -7.00 -18.96 6.16
C ILE A 110 -5.47 -18.86 6.29
N LEU A 111 -4.86 -17.77 5.84
CA LEU A 111 -3.42 -17.55 5.98
C LEU A 111 -2.99 -17.31 7.42
N GLU A 112 -3.89 -16.80 8.27
CA GLU A 112 -3.67 -16.70 9.71
C GLU A 112 -3.58 -18.09 10.33
N ASP A 113 -4.52 -18.98 10.01
CA ASP A 113 -4.48 -20.37 10.49
C ASP A 113 -3.23 -21.11 10.01
N VAL A 114 -2.84 -20.94 8.74
CA VAL A 114 -1.58 -21.51 8.20
C VAL A 114 -0.37 -21.00 8.96
N ALA A 115 -0.28 -19.69 9.22
CA ALA A 115 0.84 -19.11 9.95
C ALA A 115 0.88 -19.51 11.43
N ILE A 116 -0.27 -19.86 12.03
CA ILE A 116 -0.33 -20.40 13.40
C ILE A 116 0.21 -21.84 13.44
N ASP A 117 -0.25 -22.69 12.51
CA ASP A 117 0.16 -24.10 12.45
C ASP A 117 1.60 -24.26 11.92
N HIS A 118 2.04 -23.33 11.06
CA HIS A 118 3.33 -23.34 10.40
C HIS A 118 3.99 -21.95 10.50
N PRO A 119 4.52 -21.55 11.66
CA PRO A 119 5.06 -20.20 11.88
C PRO A 119 6.29 -19.86 11.03
N LEU A 120 6.94 -20.87 10.43
CA LEU A 120 8.05 -20.69 9.49
C LEU A 120 7.60 -20.64 8.01
N ASP A 121 6.29 -20.70 7.74
CA ASP A 121 5.75 -20.51 6.39
C ASP A 121 5.76 -19.03 6.01
N LEU A 122 6.86 -18.61 5.40
CA LEU A 122 7.05 -17.22 5.07
C LEU A 122 6.09 -16.71 3.97
N VAL A 123 5.64 -17.58 3.07
CA VAL A 123 4.66 -17.18 2.04
C VAL A 123 3.32 -16.86 2.70
N ALA A 124 2.90 -17.65 3.70
CA ALA A 124 1.71 -17.35 4.47
C ALA A 124 1.83 -16.01 5.24
N LEU A 125 2.99 -15.75 5.85
CA LEU A 125 3.27 -14.49 6.54
C LEU A 125 3.24 -13.29 5.58
N LEU A 126 4.01 -13.34 4.49
CA LEU A 126 4.11 -12.25 3.51
C LEU A 126 2.77 -11.95 2.85
N THR A 127 2.10 -12.96 2.30
CA THR A 127 0.81 -12.79 1.62
C THR A 127 -0.27 -12.32 2.60
N GLY A 128 -0.34 -12.92 3.79
CA GLY A 128 -1.29 -12.51 4.82
C GLY A 128 -1.05 -11.06 5.26
N HIS A 129 0.19 -10.66 5.49
CA HIS A 129 0.56 -9.30 5.87
C HIS A 129 0.19 -8.28 4.78
N GLN A 130 0.40 -8.59 3.51
CA GLN A 130 -0.05 -7.73 2.41
C GLN A 130 -1.57 -7.59 2.39
N ILE A 131 -2.33 -8.67 2.56
CA ILE A 131 -3.80 -8.60 2.65
C ILE A 131 -4.24 -7.75 3.85
N ASP A 132 -3.57 -7.89 5.00
CA ASP A 132 -3.85 -7.09 6.18
C ASP A 132 -3.60 -5.58 5.92
N PHE A 133 -2.60 -5.24 5.10
CA PHE A 133 -2.36 -3.86 4.65
C PHE A 133 -3.49 -3.34 3.75
N PHE A 134 -3.88 -4.11 2.73
CA PHE A 134 -4.94 -3.72 1.79
C PHE A 134 -6.34 -3.67 2.43
N THR A 135 -6.56 -4.39 3.54
CA THR A 135 -7.79 -4.35 4.34
C THR A 135 -7.72 -3.33 5.50
N GLY A 136 -6.56 -2.70 5.69
CA GLY A 136 -6.30 -1.74 6.78
C GLY A 136 -6.35 -2.34 8.18
N ASN A 137 -6.08 -3.63 8.32
CA ASN A 137 -6.07 -4.34 9.59
C ASN A 137 -4.72 -4.20 10.31
N ALA A 138 -4.48 -3.01 10.88
CA ALA A 138 -3.23 -2.68 11.58
C ALA A 138 -2.91 -3.65 12.74
N ARG A 139 -3.96 -4.14 13.42
CA ARG A 139 -3.77 -5.16 14.46
C ARG A 139 -3.14 -6.43 13.88
N MET A 140 -3.63 -6.90 12.73
CA MET A 140 -3.13 -8.11 12.12
C MET A 140 -1.76 -7.94 11.47
N LEU A 141 -1.44 -6.76 10.93
CA LEU A 141 -0.07 -6.42 10.50
C LEU A 141 0.93 -6.69 11.64
N ARG A 142 0.61 -6.27 12.87
CA ARG A 142 1.43 -6.52 14.05
C ARG A 142 1.34 -7.96 14.57
N ASP A 143 0.13 -8.47 14.77
CA ASP A 143 -0.12 -9.70 15.55
C ASP A 143 0.15 -10.98 14.74
N ARG A 144 -0.04 -10.98 13.42
CA ARG A 144 0.31 -12.13 12.56
C ARG A 144 1.79 -12.46 12.69
N ILE A 145 2.62 -11.44 12.54
CA ILE A 145 4.07 -11.58 12.62
C ILE A 145 4.51 -11.81 14.07
N GLY A 146 3.90 -11.09 15.02
CA GLY A 146 4.22 -11.22 16.43
C GLY A 146 4.00 -12.63 16.98
N ARG A 147 3.01 -13.36 16.46
CA ARG A 147 2.76 -14.77 16.80
C ARG A 147 3.81 -15.72 16.23
N ALA A 148 4.28 -15.47 15.02
CA ALA A 148 5.28 -16.31 14.38
C ALA A 148 6.70 -16.04 14.92
N LEU A 149 7.00 -14.79 15.30
CA LEU A 149 8.34 -14.31 15.65
C LEU A 149 9.13 -15.21 16.63
N PRO A 150 8.55 -15.81 17.69
CA PRO A 150 9.28 -16.71 18.59
C PRO A 150 9.87 -17.96 17.92
N ALA A 151 9.35 -18.39 16.77
CA ALA A 151 9.88 -19.51 16.01
C ALA A 151 11.10 -19.14 15.15
N TRP A 152 11.30 -17.84 14.90
CA TRP A 152 12.34 -17.33 14.01
C TRP A 152 13.62 -16.97 14.77
N ARG A 153 14.77 -17.27 14.17
CA ARG A 153 16.10 -16.95 14.71
C ARG A 153 16.88 -16.08 13.73
N SER A 154 17.84 -15.33 14.25
CA SER A 154 18.65 -14.40 13.45
C SER A 154 19.52 -15.06 12.38
N ASP A 155 19.80 -16.35 12.49
CA ASP A 155 20.57 -17.14 11.52
C ASP A 155 19.68 -17.76 10.42
N MET A 156 18.36 -17.64 10.51
CA MET A 156 17.44 -18.25 9.54
C MET A 156 17.31 -17.40 8.27
N PRO A 157 17.32 -18.02 7.08
CA PRO A 157 17.00 -17.33 5.83
C PRO A 157 15.64 -16.63 5.90
N GLY A 158 15.55 -15.38 5.43
CA GLY A 158 14.30 -14.61 5.44
C GLY A 158 13.95 -13.93 6.78
N TYR A 159 14.81 -14.05 7.82
CA TYR A 159 14.57 -13.37 9.10
C TYR A 159 14.44 -11.85 8.97
N HIS A 160 15.21 -11.23 8.05
CA HIS A 160 15.09 -9.79 7.75
C HIS A 160 13.65 -9.42 7.34
N ALA A 161 12.99 -10.21 6.49
CA ALA A 161 11.65 -9.93 6.02
C ALA A 161 10.61 -10.03 7.16
N VAL A 162 10.80 -10.98 8.09
CA VAL A 162 9.97 -11.09 9.30
C VAL A 162 10.14 -9.86 10.18
N LEU A 163 11.36 -9.37 10.36
CA LEU A 163 11.63 -8.13 11.08
C LEU A 163 11.03 -6.91 10.38
N GLY A 164 11.15 -6.82 9.05
CA GLY A 164 10.57 -5.74 8.25
C GLY A 164 9.05 -5.69 8.36
N MET A 165 8.36 -6.83 8.23
CA MET A 165 6.91 -6.91 8.43
C MET A 165 6.51 -6.56 9.87
N GLN A 166 7.25 -7.06 10.88
CA GLN A 166 6.99 -6.71 12.27
C GLN A 166 7.18 -5.21 12.54
N ALA A 167 8.22 -4.61 11.94
CA ALA A 167 8.49 -3.19 12.04
C ALA A 167 7.30 -2.38 11.51
N PHE A 168 6.82 -2.72 10.32
CA PHE A 168 5.68 -2.05 9.71
C PHE A 168 4.41 -2.16 10.56
N GLY A 169 4.08 -3.38 11.01
CA GLY A 169 2.90 -3.59 11.86
C GLY A 169 2.97 -2.87 13.21
N LEU A 170 4.16 -2.72 13.80
CA LEU A 170 4.35 -1.93 15.02
C LEU A 170 4.14 -0.43 14.78
N GLU A 171 4.64 0.08 13.65
CA GLU A 171 4.51 1.48 13.30
C GLU A 171 3.07 1.88 12.96
N GLU A 172 2.33 1.05 12.20
CA GLU A 172 0.89 1.29 11.97
C GLU A 172 0.06 1.21 13.27
N MET A 173 0.61 0.63 14.35
CA MET A 173 0.02 0.59 15.70
C MET A 173 0.60 1.64 16.68
N GLY A 174 1.51 2.50 16.22
CA GLY A 174 2.09 3.58 17.01
C GLY A 174 3.27 3.21 17.93
N ASP A 175 3.78 1.97 17.88
CA ASP A 175 5.01 1.56 18.61
C ASP A 175 6.27 1.90 17.79
N TYR A 176 6.45 3.19 17.54
CA TYR A 176 7.46 3.72 16.63
C TYR A 176 8.90 3.39 17.03
N ALA A 177 9.21 3.46 18.33
CA ALA A 177 10.58 3.21 18.81
C ALA A 177 11.00 1.75 18.57
N ARG A 178 10.09 0.79 18.74
CA ARG A 178 10.36 -0.61 18.47
C ARG A 178 10.35 -0.89 16.98
N ALA A 179 9.43 -0.29 16.23
CA ALA A 179 9.38 -0.37 14.78
C ALA A 179 10.70 0.06 14.14
N GLU A 180 11.24 1.23 14.52
CA GLU A 180 12.50 1.74 13.98
C GLU A 180 13.66 0.79 14.26
N ARG A 181 13.79 0.26 15.49
CA ARG A 181 14.86 -0.69 15.82
C ARG A 181 14.80 -1.94 14.95
N LEU A 182 13.62 -2.56 14.82
CA LEU A 182 13.48 -3.79 14.03
C LEU A 182 13.69 -3.53 12.53
N GLY A 183 13.16 -2.43 12.00
CA GLY A 183 13.34 -2.07 10.59
C GLY A 183 14.80 -1.79 10.24
N ARG A 184 15.53 -1.07 11.10
CA ARG A 184 16.98 -0.85 10.90
C ARG A 184 17.77 -2.16 10.94
N THR A 185 17.49 -3.03 11.91
CA THR A 185 18.14 -4.35 11.98
C THR A 185 17.83 -5.20 10.75
N ALA A 186 16.60 -5.15 10.21
CA ALA A 186 16.27 -5.85 8.97
C ALA A 186 17.12 -5.36 7.79
N VAL A 187 17.27 -4.04 7.61
CA VAL A 187 18.12 -3.44 6.56
C VAL A 187 19.61 -3.74 6.79
N GLU A 188 20.07 -3.84 8.02
CA GLU A 188 21.45 -4.26 8.33
C GLU A 188 21.72 -5.71 7.91
N ILE A 189 20.73 -6.59 8.05
CA ILE A 189 20.83 -8.01 7.64
C ILE A 189 20.73 -8.14 6.11
N GLU A 190 19.77 -7.45 5.50
CA GLU A 190 19.53 -7.46 4.06
C GLU A 190 19.27 -6.02 3.56
N PRO A 191 20.31 -5.32 3.05
CA PRO A 191 20.18 -3.95 2.58
C PRO A 191 19.19 -3.75 1.43
N ARG A 192 18.82 -4.82 0.70
CA ARG A 192 17.80 -4.78 -0.36
C ARG A 192 16.38 -4.96 0.14
N ASP A 193 16.14 -5.10 1.44
CA ASP A 193 14.79 -5.21 2.00
C ASP A 193 14.04 -3.87 1.87
N GLY A 194 13.33 -3.70 0.75
CA GLY A 194 12.58 -2.49 0.45
C GLY A 194 11.43 -2.22 1.43
N TRP A 195 10.88 -3.27 2.06
CA TRP A 195 9.76 -3.15 3.01
C TRP A 195 10.25 -2.68 4.39
N ALA A 196 11.42 -3.15 4.83
CA ALA A 196 12.05 -2.65 6.04
C ALA A 196 12.53 -1.19 5.89
N GLN A 197 13.12 -0.84 4.74
CA GLN A 197 13.48 0.54 4.41
C GLN A 197 12.25 1.46 4.51
N HIS A 198 11.14 1.00 3.94
CA HIS A 198 9.84 1.65 3.95
C HIS A 198 9.27 1.84 5.37
N ALA A 199 9.28 0.80 6.21
CA ALA A 199 8.79 0.87 7.59
C ALA A 199 9.53 1.90 8.45
N VAL A 200 10.86 2.04 8.27
CA VAL A 200 11.64 3.07 8.99
C VAL A 200 11.31 4.47 8.48
N ALA A 201 11.10 4.66 7.16
CA ALA A 201 10.65 5.95 6.62
C ALA A 201 9.29 6.35 7.20
N HIS A 202 8.38 5.40 7.29
CA HIS A 202 7.09 5.54 7.95
C HIS A 202 7.19 6.04 9.40
N VAL A 203 8.08 5.46 10.22
CA VAL A 203 8.33 5.94 11.59
C VAL A 203 8.70 7.42 11.59
N MET A 204 9.61 7.83 10.71
CA MET A 204 10.04 9.23 10.63
C MET A 204 8.90 10.17 10.22
N GLU A 205 8.06 9.73 9.29
CA GLU A 205 6.91 10.51 8.82
C GLU A 205 5.89 10.72 9.93
N MET A 206 5.52 9.64 10.62
CA MET A 206 4.52 9.66 11.69
C MET A 206 5.00 10.41 12.93
N GLN A 207 6.31 10.45 13.19
CA GLN A 207 6.89 11.19 14.31
C GLN A 207 7.28 12.64 13.97
N SER A 208 6.99 13.12 12.76
CA SER A 208 7.42 14.46 12.30
C SER A 208 8.95 14.67 12.39
N ARG A 209 9.71 13.64 12.00
CA ARG A 209 11.18 13.65 11.96
C ARG A 209 11.70 13.74 10.52
N GLN A 210 11.23 14.72 9.78
CA GLN A 210 11.48 14.83 8.33
C GLN A 210 12.96 14.82 7.97
N LYS A 211 13.81 15.52 8.74
CA LYS A 211 15.26 15.57 8.49
C LYS A 211 15.93 14.21 8.68
N ASP A 212 15.51 13.45 9.69
CA ASP A 212 16.01 12.09 9.91
C ASP A 212 15.54 11.16 8.79
N GLY A 213 14.28 11.32 8.34
CA GLY A 213 13.72 10.62 7.19
C GLY A 213 14.49 10.89 5.90
N ILE A 214 14.81 12.15 5.61
CA ILE A 214 15.62 12.54 4.45
C ILE A 214 17.01 11.89 4.53
N ALA A 215 17.67 11.99 5.70
CA ALA A 215 18.99 11.38 5.90
C ALA A 215 18.94 9.85 5.71
N TRP A 216 17.90 9.19 6.24
CA TRP A 216 17.69 7.75 6.08
C TRP A 216 17.51 7.34 4.62
N MET A 217 16.64 8.01 3.87
CA MET A 217 16.38 7.67 2.46
C MET A 217 17.60 7.94 1.57
N ARG A 218 18.37 9.00 1.87
CA ARG A 218 19.54 9.38 1.08
C ARG A 218 20.83 8.66 1.49
N ALA A 219 20.83 7.89 2.57
CA ALA A 219 22.05 7.21 3.06
C ALA A 219 22.59 6.17 2.07
N ASN A 220 21.69 5.39 1.42
CA ASN A 220 22.08 4.39 0.43
C ASN A 220 20.97 4.11 -0.60
N PRO A 221 20.69 5.05 -1.53
CA PRO A 221 19.65 4.87 -2.55
C PRO A 221 19.85 3.64 -3.43
N ASP A 222 21.09 3.28 -3.76
CA ASP A 222 21.36 2.15 -4.64
C ASP A 222 20.89 0.82 -4.06
N ALA A 223 20.94 0.66 -2.73
CA ALA A 223 20.52 -0.57 -2.05
C ALA A 223 19.01 -0.84 -2.19
N TRP A 224 18.18 0.19 -2.02
CA TRP A 224 16.72 0.04 -2.00
C TRP A 224 16.03 0.40 -3.33
N THR A 225 16.74 1.01 -4.29
CA THR A 225 16.15 1.40 -5.59
C THR A 225 16.36 0.37 -6.69
N ARG A 226 17.47 -0.37 -6.70
CA ARG A 226 17.85 -1.23 -7.84
C ARG A 226 16.87 -2.39 -8.01
N GLU A 227 16.21 -2.41 -9.17
CA GLU A 227 15.21 -3.43 -9.56
C GLU A 227 14.06 -3.58 -8.55
N SER A 228 13.78 -2.54 -7.76
CA SER A 228 12.82 -2.60 -6.66
C SER A 228 11.41 -2.16 -7.09
N PHE A 229 10.40 -2.97 -6.75
CA PHE A 229 8.99 -2.61 -6.92
C PHE A 229 8.55 -1.48 -5.98
N LEU A 230 9.27 -1.28 -4.87
CA LEU A 230 9.01 -0.22 -3.91
C LEU A 230 9.83 1.04 -4.17
N LYS A 231 10.66 1.07 -5.23
CA LYS A 231 11.51 2.22 -5.56
C LYS A 231 10.71 3.52 -5.58
N VAL A 232 9.65 3.58 -6.39
CA VAL A 232 8.82 4.79 -6.55
C VAL A 232 8.16 5.18 -5.23
N HIS A 233 7.61 4.19 -4.52
CA HIS A 233 6.95 4.41 -3.23
C HIS A 233 7.91 4.97 -2.16
N ASN A 234 9.15 4.47 -2.12
CA ASN A 234 10.18 4.96 -1.23
C ASN A 234 10.66 6.38 -1.62
N TRP A 235 10.75 6.70 -2.92
CA TRP A 235 10.98 8.08 -3.35
C TRP A 235 9.81 9.00 -2.99
N TRP A 236 8.57 8.51 -3.01
CA TRP A 236 7.40 9.24 -2.58
C TRP A 236 7.45 9.59 -1.09
N HIS A 237 7.89 8.69 -0.21
CA HIS A 237 8.16 9.02 1.20
C HIS A 237 9.20 10.13 1.36
N LEU A 238 10.29 10.09 0.57
CA LEU A 238 11.25 11.20 0.57
C LEU A 238 10.59 12.53 0.17
N ALA A 239 9.70 12.50 -0.81
CA ALA A 239 8.94 13.68 -1.22
C ALA A 239 7.98 14.17 -0.12
N LEU A 240 7.39 13.28 0.69
CA LEU A 240 6.57 13.68 1.84
C LEU A 240 7.37 14.45 2.90
N PHE A 241 8.60 14.03 3.19
CA PHE A 241 9.46 14.77 4.13
C PHE A 241 9.74 16.19 3.64
N HIS A 242 10.13 16.33 2.36
CA HIS A 242 10.35 17.63 1.74
C HIS A 242 9.06 18.47 1.69
N TYR A 243 7.90 17.83 1.44
CA TYR A 243 6.61 18.51 1.43
C TYR A 243 6.25 19.10 2.80
N ASP A 244 6.40 18.34 3.88
CA ASP A 244 6.07 18.83 5.23
C ASP A 244 7.01 19.97 5.68
N LEU A 245 8.25 20.00 5.17
CA LEU A 245 9.20 21.11 5.35
C LEU A 245 8.91 22.33 4.46
N GLY A 246 7.99 22.23 3.50
CA GLY A 246 7.68 23.30 2.54
C GLY A 246 8.69 23.44 1.38
N GLU A 247 9.53 22.44 1.17
CA GLU A 247 10.59 22.42 0.15
C GLU A 247 10.04 22.01 -1.23
N VAL A 248 9.12 22.82 -1.77
CA VAL A 248 8.34 22.51 -2.99
C VAL A 248 9.22 22.17 -4.20
N ALA A 249 10.37 22.83 -4.37
CA ALA A 249 11.28 22.55 -5.48
C ALA A 249 11.85 21.11 -5.44
N GLU A 250 12.19 20.62 -4.25
CA GLU A 250 12.66 19.24 -4.05
C GLU A 250 11.54 18.23 -4.32
N VAL A 251 10.32 18.52 -3.87
CA VAL A 251 9.14 17.67 -4.15
C VAL A 251 8.91 17.55 -5.66
N LEU A 252 8.96 18.66 -6.40
CA LEU A 252 8.79 18.65 -7.85
C LEU A 252 9.95 17.94 -8.56
N ALA A 253 11.20 18.10 -8.11
CA ALA A 253 12.34 17.38 -8.66
C ALA A 253 12.22 15.86 -8.46
N LEU A 254 11.74 15.42 -7.30
CA LEU A 254 11.45 14.01 -7.03
C LEU A 254 10.28 13.49 -7.87
N TYR A 255 9.24 14.32 -8.05
CA TYR A 255 8.13 14.00 -8.93
C TYR A 255 8.60 13.79 -10.38
N ASP A 256 9.29 14.78 -10.94
CA ASP A 256 9.72 14.80 -12.34
C ASP A 256 10.84 13.79 -12.65
N GLY A 257 11.60 13.37 -11.63
CA GLY A 257 12.64 12.37 -11.76
C GLY A 257 12.16 10.98 -11.33
N PRO A 258 12.50 10.53 -10.12
CA PRO A 258 12.33 9.13 -9.73
C PRO A 258 10.88 8.65 -9.50
N ILE A 259 9.89 9.54 -9.33
CA ILE A 259 8.49 9.14 -9.11
C ILE A 259 7.71 8.99 -10.42
N TYR A 260 7.84 9.97 -11.34
CA TYR A 260 7.06 10.02 -12.57
C TYR A 260 7.88 10.32 -13.85
N GLY A 261 9.20 10.47 -13.74
CA GLY A 261 10.07 10.75 -14.89
C GLY A 261 10.10 9.62 -15.92
N GLU A 262 10.06 8.37 -15.44
CA GLU A 262 9.73 7.20 -16.26
C GLU A 262 8.27 6.84 -15.97
N ALA A 263 7.35 7.22 -16.87
CA ALA A 263 5.93 6.97 -16.68
C ALA A 263 5.67 5.47 -16.47
N SER A 264 5.05 5.14 -15.34
CA SER A 264 4.72 3.77 -14.95
C SER A 264 3.21 3.58 -14.92
N THR A 265 2.72 2.52 -15.54
CA THR A 265 1.28 2.16 -15.56
C THR A 265 0.85 1.35 -14.34
N MET A 266 1.77 1.08 -13.39
CA MET A 266 1.47 0.33 -12.18
C MET A 266 0.60 1.16 -11.23
N ALA A 267 -0.48 0.55 -10.71
CA ALA A 267 -1.43 1.24 -9.83
C ALA A 267 -0.78 1.94 -8.63
N LEU A 268 0.17 1.29 -7.95
CA LEU A 268 0.87 1.88 -6.79
C LEU A 268 1.60 3.19 -7.15
N ASN A 269 2.33 3.20 -8.27
CA ASN A 269 3.10 4.38 -8.70
C ASN A 269 2.17 5.54 -9.08
N MET A 270 1.03 5.24 -9.69
CA MET A 270 0.01 6.25 -10.01
C MET A 270 -0.69 6.78 -8.77
N VAL A 271 -0.94 5.94 -7.75
CA VAL A 271 -1.45 6.35 -6.45
C VAL A 271 -0.52 7.36 -5.81
N ASP A 272 0.78 7.06 -5.73
CA ASP A 272 1.79 7.92 -5.13
C ASP A 272 1.91 9.27 -5.85
N ALA A 273 1.98 9.23 -7.19
CA ALA A 273 2.02 10.43 -8.03
C ALA A 273 0.77 11.31 -7.85
N SER A 274 -0.42 10.70 -7.78
CA SER A 274 -1.67 11.43 -7.56
C SER A 274 -1.70 12.08 -6.17
N ALA A 275 -1.26 11.33 -5.16
CA ALA A 275 -1.30 11.76 -3.77
C ALA A 275 -0.33 12.93 -3.49
N ILE A 276 0.85 12.96 -4.12
CA ILE A 276 1.80 14.06 -3.93
C ILE A 276 1.39 15.32 -4.70
N LEU A 277 0.90 15.20 -5.94
CA LEU A 277 0.36 16.36 -6.67
C LEU A 277 -0.88 16.94 -5.98
N TRP A 278 -1.73 16.10 -5.40
CA TRP A 278 -2.90 16.57 -4.67
C TRP A 278 -2.48 17.38 -3.44
N ARG A 279 -1.49 16.91 -2.67
CA ARG A 279 -0.90 17.65 -1.54
C ARG A 279 -0.38 19.04 -1.95
N LEU A 280 0.31 19.12 -3.09
CA LEU A 280 0.77 20.40 -3.66
C LEU A 280 -0.41 21.32 -4.03
N ARG A 281 -1.47 20.78 -4.66
CA ARG A 281 -2.69 21.52 -5.00
C ARG A 281 -3.43 22.04 -3.77
N LEU A 282 -3.51 21.25 -2.69
CA LEU A 282 -4.10 21.69 -1.42
C LEU A 282 -3.34 22.90 -0.86
N GLY A 283 -2.00 22.88 -0.98
CA GLY A 283 -1.11 23.99 -0.63
C GLY A 283 -1.12 25.18 -1.59
N GLY A 284 -1.90 25.15 -2.67
CA GLY A 284 -2.00 26.24 -3.64
C GLY A 284 -0.84 26.31 -4.64
N VAL A 285 -0.02 25.26 -4.75
CA VAL A 285 1.07 25.17 -5.73
C VAL A 285 0.50 24.84 -7.10
N ASP A 286 0.87 25.62 -8.12
CA ASP A 286 0.61 25.28 -9.52
C ASP A 286 1.58 24.19 -9.99
N VAL A 287 1.04 23.03 -10.33
CA VAL A 287 1.82 21.86 -10.80
C VAL A 287 1.83 21.76 -12.34
N GLY A 288 1.19 22.68 -13.05
CA GLY A 288 1.19 22.77 -14.51
C GLY A 288 0.66 21.51 -15.21
N GLY A 289 1.28 21.16 -16.35
CA GLY A 289 0.86 20.05 -17.20
C GLY A 289 1.01 18.64 -16.60
N ARG A 290 1.54 18.52 -15.37
CA ARG A 290 1.73 17.22 -14.67
C ARG A 290 0.40 16.49 -14.46
N TRP A 291 -0.69 17.22 -14.24
CA TRP A 291 -2.01 16.62 -14.09
C TRP A 291 -2.47 15.88 -15.33
N THR A 292 -2.35 16.50 -16.51
CA THR A 292 -2.74 15.88 -17.78
C THR A 292 -1.93 14.60 -18.02
N ALA A 293 -0.60 14.69 -17.88
CA ALA A 293 0.28 13.53 -18.07
C ALA A 293 -0.03 12.38 -17.10
N LEU A 294 -0.43 12.68 -15.86
CA LEU A 294 -0.83 11.68 -14.87
C LEU A 294 -2.22 11.09 -15.17
N ALA A 295 -3.18 11.94 -15.54
CA ALA A 295 -4.54 11.51 -15.82
C ALA A 295 -4.62 10.60 -17.05
N ASP A 296 -3.82 10.88 -18.09
CA ASP A 296 -3.72 10.03 -19.29
C ASP A 296 -3.25 8.60 -18.96
N ASN A 297 -2.46 8.46 -17.89
CA ASN A 297 -1.91 7.19 -17.46
C ASN A 297 -2.91 6.34 -16.64
N TRP A 298 -3.95 6.96 -16.07
CA TRP A 298 -5.06 6.30 -15.36
C TRP A 298 -6.09 5.61 -16.28
N HIS A 299 -5.68 5.10 -17.45
CA HIS A 299 -6.56 4.42 -18.40
C HIS A 299 -7.26 3.15 -17.84
N LYS A 300 -6.67 2.52 -16.81
CA LYS A 300 -7.25 1.37 -16.09
C LYS A 300 -8.25 1.78 -14.99
N ALA A 301 -8.36 3.06 -14.65
CA ALA A 301 -9.32 3.54 -13.66
C ALA A 301 -10.76 3.34 -14.16
N GLY A 302 -11.70 3.17 -13.23
CA GLY A 302 -13.10 2.88 -13.57
C GLY A 302 -13.37 1.39 -13.82
N GLY A 303 -12.42 0.52 -13.51
CA GLY A 303 -12.66 -0.93 -13.46
C GLY A 303 -13.41 -1.40 -12.21
N GLY A 304 -13.52 -0.55 -11.18
CA GLY A 304 -14.22 -0.85 -9.92
C GLY A 304 -13.57 -1.97 -9.10
N ASN A 305 -12.24 -2.17 -9.24
CA ASN A 305 -11.54 -3.32 -8.63
C ASN A 305 -11.02 -3.04 -7.22
N TYR A 306 -10.56 -1.81 -6.96
CA TYR A 306 -10.03 -1.43 -5.66
C TYR A 306 -10.28 0.06 -5.38
N ALA A 307 -11.13 0.33 -4.40
CA ALA A 307 -11.67 1.66 -4.13
C ALA A 307 -10.60 2.70 -3.73
N PHE A 308 -9.47 2.25 -3.16
CA PHE A 308 -8.34 3.11 -2.86
C PHE A 308 -7.71 3.72 -4.12
N ASN A 309 -7.52 2.89 -5.15
CA ASN A 309 -6.97 3.34 -6.43
C ASN A 309 -7.93 4.32 -7.11
N ASP A 310 -9.24 4.03 -7.04
CA ASP A 310 -10.27 4.91 -7.60
C ASP A 310 -10.25 6.31 -6.96
N ALA A 311 -10.06 6.42 -5.64
CA ALA A 311 -9.95 7.72 -4.98
C ALA A 311 -8.75 8.55 -5.50
N HIS A 312 -7.62 7.91 -5.76
CA HIS A 312 -6.42 8.56 -6.30
C HIS A 312 -6.56 8.92 -7.78
N ALA A 313 -7.19 8.05 -8.59
CA ALA A 313 -7.53 8.38 -9.98
C ALA A 313 -8.43 9.61 -10.06
N MET A 314 -9.39 9.75 -9.14
CA MET A 314 -10.22 10.96 -9.06
C MET A 314 -9.41 12.23 -8.77
N MET A 315 -8.36 12.17 -7.94
CA MET A 315 -7.46 13.32 -7.73
C MET A 315 -6.81 13.74 -9.05
N ALA A 316 -6.35 12.80 -9.86
CA ALA A 316 -5.75 13.07 -11.17
C ALA A 316 -6.77 13.66 -12.16
N PHE A 317 -7.98 13.09 -12.26
CA PHE A 317 -9.03 13.60 -13.15
C PHE A 317 -9.49 15.00 -12.76
N VAL A 318 -9.70 15.25 -11.47
CA VAL A 318 -10.02 16.59 -10.95
C VAL A 318 -8.85 17.55 -11.14
N GLY A 319 -7.61 17.06 -11.00
CA GLY A 319 -6.37 17.74 -11.35
C GLY A 319 -6.35 18.28 -12.77
N ALA A 320 -6.69 17.41 -13.72
CA ALA A 320 -6.64 17.67 -15.15
C ALA A 320 -7.93 18.33 -15.71
N GLY A 321 -8.96 18.53 -14.89
CA GLY A 321 -10.26 19.05 -15.35
C GLY A 321 -11.05 18.08 -16.22
N LEU A 322 -10.84 16.77 -16.06
CA LEU A 322 -11.42 15.72 -16.89
C LEU A 322 -12.74 15.18 -16.30
N GLU A 323 -13.85 15.85 -16.62
CA GLU A 323 -15.18 15.51 -16.10
C GLU A 323 -15.72 14.15 -16.59
N ALA A 324 -15.46 13.78 -17.85
CA ALA A 324 -15.96 12.52 -18.40
C ALA A 324 -15.33 11.28 -17.71
N PRO A 325 -14.00 11.16 -17.58
CA PRO A 325 -13.38 10.10 -16.78
C PRO A 325 -13.84 10.08 -15.32
N ALA A 326 -13.98 11.26 -14.68
CA ALA A 326 -14.49 11.36 -13.31
C ALA A 326 -15.91 10.78 -13.16
N LYS A 327 -16.80 11.05 -14.14
CA LYS A 327 -18.16 10.50 -14.16
C LYS A 327 -18.15 8.98 -14.36
N THR A 328 -17.38 8.48 -15.32
CA THR A 328 -17.24 7.04 -15.59
C THR A 328 -16.74 6.30 -14.34
N LEU A 329 -15.77 6.86 -13.63
CA LEU A 329 -15.24 6.30 -12.39
C LEU A 329 -16.32 6.19 -11.29
N LEU A 330 -17.12 7.23 -11.10
CA LEU A 330 -18.23 7.22 -10.13
C LEU A 330 -19.32 6.21 -10.50
N GLU A 331 -19.60 6.01 -11.78
CA GLU A 331 -20.53 5.00 -12.27
C GLU A 331 -19.99 3.59 -12.03
N ALA A 332 -18.69 3.37 -12.28
CA ALA A 332 -18.03 2.10 -11.98
C ALA A 332 -18.07 1.75 -10.49
N GLN A 333 -17.82 2.72 -9.60
CA GLN A 333 -17.95 2.51 -8.15
C GLN A 333 -19.39 2.14 -7.75
N ARG A 334 -20.41 2.74 -8.39
CA ARG A 334 -21.82 2.37 -8.13
C ARG A 334 -22.13 0.94 -8.52
N GLU A 335 -21.52 0.44 -9.59
CA GLU A 335 -21.64 -0.96 -9.97
C GLU A 335 -20.87 -1.86 -9.00
N ALA A 336 -19.64 -1.51 -8.65
CA ALA A 336 -18.83 -2.28 -7.70
C ALA A 336 -19.53 -2.45 -6.33
N MET A 337 -20.22 -1.41 -5.84
CA MET A 337 -20.99 -1.47 -4.58
C MET A 337 -22.16 -2.48 -4.60
N ARG A 338 -22.59 -2.96 -5.78
CA ARG A 338 -23.60 -4.03 -5.91
C ARG A 338 -23.00 -5.43 -5.85
N GLY A 339 -21.67 -5.54 -5.84
CA GLY A 339 -20.95 -6.79 -5.71
C GLY A 339 -21.09 -7.42 -4.32
N SER A 340 -20.45 -8.58 -4.17
CA SER A 340 -20.39 -9.33 -2.89
C SER A 340 -18.96 -9.61 -2.44
N ASP A 341 -17.97 -9.06 -3.15
CA ASP A 341 -16.58 -9.06 -2.73
C ASP A 341 -16.32 -7.98 -1.67
N ASP A 342 -15.12 -7.97 -1.10
CA ASP A 342 -14.76 -6.99 -0.08
C ASP A 342 -14.67 -5.57 -0.64
N ASN A 343 -14.34 -5.42 -1.94
CA ASN A 343 -14.27 -4.11 -2.57
C ASN A 343 -15.63 -3.41 -2.62
N ALA A 344 -16.74 -4.16 -2.71
CA ALA A 344 -18.07 -3.59 -2.59
C ALA A 344 -18.26 -2.80 -1.28
N ALA A 345 -17.76 -3.34 -0.16
CA ALA A 345 -17.78 -2.67 1.13
C ALA A 345 -16.76 -1.52 1.19
N PHE A 346 -15.54 -1.71 0.67
CA PHE A 346 -14.51 -0.66 0.61
C PHE A 346 -15.01 0.58 -0.15
N ALA A 347 -15.64 0.35 -1.31
CA ALA A 347 -16.23 1.40 -2.13
C ALA A 347 -17.41 2.06 -1.41
N ARG A 348 -18.34 1.29 -0.82
CA ARG A 348 -19.52 1.86 -0.18
C ARG A 348 -19.20 2.68 1.06
N ASP A 349 -18.36 2.14 1.93
CA ASP A 349 -18.16 2.70 3.27
C ASP A 349 -17.18 3.89 3.25
N VAL A 350 -16.18 3.88 2.36
CA VAL A 350 -15.11 4.89 2.33
C VAL A 350 -14.86 5.44 0.92
N GLY A 351 -14.61 4.57 -0.05
CA GLY A 351 -14.11 4.97 -1.36
C GLY A 351 -15.02 5.91 -2.12
N HIS A 352 -16.30 5.59 -2.26
CA HIS A 352 -17.28 6.37 -3.01
C HIS A 352 -17.56 7.74 -2.35
N PRO A 353 -17.81 7.82 -1.01
CA PRO A 353 -17.89 9.11 -0.33
C PRO A 353 -16.63 9.97 -0.52
N LEU A 354 -15.44 9.38 -0.42
CA LEU A 354 -14.17 10.09 -0.60
C LEU A 354 -14.00 10.59 -2.04
N THR A 355 -14.27 9.75 -3.04
CA THR A 355 -14.21 10.10 -4.46
C THR A 355 -15.17 11.26 -4.78
N LEU A 356 -16.40 11.25 -4.24
CA LEU A 356 -17.34 12.37 -4.35
C LEU A 356 -16.80 13.63 -3.68
N ALA A 357 -16.15 13.50 -2.52
CA ALA A 357 -15.58 14.64 -1.80
C ALA A 357 -14.42 15.30 -2.55
N ILE A 358 -13.54 14.50 -3.15
CA ILE A 358 -12.42 14.97 -3.99
C ILE A 358 -12.97 15.76 -5.18
N LYS A 359 -14.02 15.24 -5.83
CA LYS A 359 -14.70 15.95 -6.92
C LYS A 359 -15.30 17.28 -6.44
N ALA A 360 -16.05 17.25 -5.33
CA ALA A 360 -16.65 18.45 -4.75
C ALA A 360 -15.60 19.51 -4.36
N PHE A 361 -14.47 19.09 -3.80
CA PHE A 361 -13.34 19.96 -3.50
C PHE A 361 -12.79 20.61 -4.77
N GLY A 362 -12.58 19.81 -5.83
CA GLY A 362 -12.14 20.29 -7.13
C GLY A 362 -13.03 21.36 -7.76
N GLU A 363 -14.34 21.23 -7.55
CA GLU A 363 -15.38 22.15 -8.03
C GLU A 363 -15.61 23.35 -7.09
N GLY A 364 -14.79 23.51 -6.05
CA GLY A 364 -14.92 24.60 -5.07
C GLY A 364 -16.10 24.45 -4.10
N ARG A 365 -16.78 23.30 -4.08
CA ARG A 365 -17.87 22.99 -3.15
C ARG A 365 -17.31 22.44 -1.83
N TYR A 366 -16.62 23.31 -1.10
CA TYR A 366 -15.86 22.91 0.08
C TYR A 366 -16.73 22.40 1.24
N ASP A 367 -17.90 22.98 1.48
CA ASP A 367 -18.85 22.48 2.50
C ASP A 367 -19.33 21.05 2.19
N GLU A 368 -19.50 20.74 0.91
CA GLU A 368 -19.90 19.40 0.47
C GLU A 368 -18.76 18.40 0.66
N ALA A 369 -17.51 18.78 0.35
CA ALA A 369 -16.34 17.97 0.64
C ALA A 369 -16.22 17.68 2.16
N VAL A 370 -16.43 18.70 3.01
CA VAL A 370 -16.50 18.54 4.47
C VAL A 370 -17.59 17.55 4.87
N ARG A 371 -18.81 17.71 4.35
CA ARG A 371 -19.95 16.84 4.67
C ARG A 371 -19.68 15.38 4.33
N LEU A 372 -18.99 15.12 3.23
CA LEU A 372 -18.68 13.78 2.73
C LEU A 372 -17.49 13.13 3.46
N ILE A 373 -16.45 13.90 3.82
CA ILE A 373 -15.26 13.33 4.48
C ILE A 373 -15.49 13.12 5.98
N ARG A 374 -16.18 14.03 6.68
CA ARG A 374 -16.30 13.95 8.15
C ARG A 374 -16.79 12.59 8.67
N PRO A 375 -17.81 11.93 8.09
CA PRO A 375 -18.30 10.64 8.58
C PRO A 375 -17.32 9.48 8.39
N ILE A 376 -16.42 9.55 7.39
CA ILE A 376 -15.54 8.41 7.03
C ILE A 376 -14.19 8.44 7.75
N ARG A 377 -13.79 9.55 8.38
CA ARG A 377 -12.46 9.72 9.00
C ARG A 377 -12.08 8.57 9.94
N SER A 378 -12.99 8.17 10.82
CA SER A 378 -12.75 7.14 11.84
C SER A 378 -12.68 5.72 11.27
N ILE A 379 -13.15 5.53 10.03
CA ILE A 379 -13.18 4.24 9.33
C ILE A 379 -12.36 4.24 8.05
N ALA A 380 -11.60 5.30 7.77
CA ALA A 380 -10.88 5.46 6.51
C ALA A 380 -9.87 4.33 6.24
N HIS A 381 -9.38 3.66 7.28
CA HIS A 381 -8.52 2.48 7.13
C HIS A 381 -9.21 1.31 6.41
N ARG A 382 -10.54 1.21 6.42
CA ARG A 382 -11.29 0.04 5.89
C ARG A 382 -11.08 -0.25 4.41
N PHE A 383 -10.61 0.71 3.62
CA PHE A 383 -10.29 0.51 2.21
C PHE A 383 -8.77 0.40 1.95
N GLY A 384 -7.98 0.15 2.99
CA GLY A 384 -6.53 -0.02 2.93
C GLY A 384 -5.71 1.27 2.93
N GLY A 385 -4.48 1.15 2.41
CA GLY A 385 -3.42 2.15 2.49
C GLY A 385 -2.69 2.14 3.84
N SER A 386 -1.66 2.96 3.99
CA SER A 386 -1.03 3.24 5.28
C SER A 386 -1.52 4.56 5.89
N HIS A 387 -1.13 4.87 7.12
CA HIS A 387 -1.45 6.18 7.72
C HIS A 387 -0.89 7.34 6.90
N ALA A 388 0.35 7.22 6.41
CA ALA A 388 0.97 8.23 5.56
C ALA A 388 0.20 8.45 4.24
N GLN A 389 -0.27 7.37 3.59
CA GLN A 389 -1.06 7.51 2.37
C GLN A 389 -2.42 8.16 2.64
N ARG A 390 -3.11 7.74 3.71
CA ARG A 390 -4.42 8.27 4.10
C ARG A 390 -4.41 9.69 4.66
N ASP A 391 -3.26 10.24 5.08
CA ASP A 391 -3.15 11.62 5.58
C ASP A 391 -3.74 12.66 4.61
N VAL A 392 -3.72 12.36 3.31
CA VAL A 392 -4.35 13.18 2.26
C VAL A 392 -5.84 13.44 2.50
N ILE A 393 -6.55 12.55 3.19
CA ILE A 393 -7.96 12.68 3.54
C ILE A 393 -8.14 13.79 4.59
N ASP A 394 -7.35 13.77 5.66
CA ASP A 394 -7.38 14.80 6.69
C ASP A 394 -6.86 16.14 6.14
N LEU A 395 -5.82 16.13 5.30
CA LEU A 395 -5.35 17.34 4.60
C LEU A 395 -6.44 17.96 3.73
N THR A 396 -7.17 17.14 2.96
CA THR A 396 -8.28 17.63 2.12
C THR A 396 -9.40 18.20 2.97
N LEU A 397 -9.73 17.56 4.10
CA LEU A 397 -10.76 18.04 5.02
C LEU A 397 -10.37 19.36 5.71
N ILE A 398 -9.15 19.47 6.21
CA ILE A 398 -8.61 20.70 6.83
C ILE A 398 -8.68 21.82 5.81
N GLU A 399 -8.20 21.59 4.59
CA GLU A 399 -8.20 22.59 3.54
C GLU A 399 -9.62 22.97 3.11
N ALA A 400 -10.55 22.01 3.03
CA ALA A 400 -11.94 22.29 2.73
C ALA A 400 -12.58 23.16 3.82
N ALA A 401 -12.34 22.86 5.10
CA ALA A 401 -12.85 23.66 6.22
C ALA A 401 -12.28 25.10 6.21
N LEU A 402 -10.99 25.26 5.90
CA LEU A 402 -10.34 26.56 5.76
C LEU A 402 -10.94 27.36 4.60
N ARG A 403 -11.07 26.76 3.40
CA ARG A 403 -11.60 27.45 2.20
C ARG A 403 -13.11 27.71 2.25
N ALA A 404 -13.85 26.92 3.01
CA ALA A 404 -15.27 27.19 3.31
C ALA A 404 -15.46 28.33 4.34
N GLY A 405 -14.39 28.80 5.00
CA GLY A 405 -14.51 29.76 6.09
C GLY A 405 -15.14 29.16 7.36
N ASN A 406 -15.21 27.83 7.49
CA ASN A 406 -15.78 27.16 8.65
C ASN A 406 -14.79 27.18 9.82
N ARG A 407 -14.72 28.32 10.51
CA ARG A 407 -13.74 28.62 11.57
C ARG A 407 -13.70 27.57 12.69
N GLY A 408 -14.88 27.20 13.19
CA GLY A 408 -14.98 26.26 14.31
C GLY A 408 -14.41 24.90 13.95
N LEU A 409 -14.76 24.39 12.77
CA LEU A 409 -14.22 23.13 12.27
C LEU A 409 -12.73 23.22 11.94
N ALA A 410 -12.30 24.28 11.25
CA ALA A 410 -10.90 24.47 10.89
C ALA A 410 -10.01 24.47 12.15
N ARG A 411 -10.36 25.24 13.19
CA ARG A 411 -9.61 25.28 14.45
C ARG A 411 -9.56 23.93 15.17
N ALA A 412 -10.67 23.18 15.17
CA ALA A 412 -10.70 21.86 15.78
C ALA A 412 -9.78 20.87 15.05
N LEU A 413 -9.87 20.81 13.71
CA LEU A 413 -9.08 19.88 12.90
C LEU A 413 -7.58 20.22 12.91
N THR A 414 -7.22 21.49 12.90
CA THR A 414 -5.80 21.89 12.98
C THR A 414 -5.21 21.64 14.35
N ALA A 415 -6.01 21.77 15.43
CA ALA A 415 -5.60 21.37 16.77
C ALA A 415 -5.42 19.83 16.88
N GLU A 416 -6.33 19.03 16.31
CA GLU A 416 -6.16 17.56 16.21
C GLU A 416 -4.86 17.21 15.47
N ARG A 417 -4.59 17.86 14.33
CA ARG A 417 -3.35 17.63 13.57
C ARG A 417 -2.11 18.03 14.36
N GLN A 418 -2.12 19.19 15.02
CA GLN A 418 -1.00 19.65 15.85
C GLN A 418 -0.73 18.69 17.02
N LEU A 419 -1.76 18.06 17.58
CA LEU A 419 -1.60 17.03 18.60
C LEU A 419 -0.95 15.76 18.03
N ALA A 420 -1.36 15.33 16.84
CA ALA A 420 -0.84 14.15 16.19
C ALA A 420 0.57 14.34 15.60
N ARG A 421 0.88 15.56 15.14
CA ARG A 421 2.12 15.93 14.43
C ARG A 421 2.70 17.24 14.99
N PRO A 422 3.19 17.25 16.25
CA PRO A 422 3.54 18.50 16.94
C PRO A 422 4.71 19.26 16.31
N ASP A 423 5.70 18.55 15.76
CA ASP A 423 6.90 19.16 15.21
C ASP A 423 6.81 19.42 13.70
N SER A 424 5.65 19.14 13.07
CA SER A 424 5.42 19.36 11.64
C SER A 424 5.23 20.84 11.31
N PRO A 425 6.08 21.46 10.46
CA PRO A 425 5.91 22.83 10.01
C PRO A 425 4.58 23.06 9.27
N LEU A 426 4.10 22.05 8.55
CA LEU A 426 2.79 22.08 7.89
C LEU A 426 1.64 22.19 8.91
N SER A 427 1.73 21.49 10.04
CA SER A 427 0.72 21.58 11.11
C SER A 427 0.68 22.97 11.74
N ALA A 428 1.85 23.59 11.94
CA ALA A 428 1.95 24.97 12.38
C ALA A 428 1.39 25.96 11.34
N LEU A 429 1.61 25.72 10.04
CA LEU A 429 1.04 26.52 8.95
C LEU A 429 -0.49 26.48 8.97
N PHE A 430 -1.09 25.29 9.08
CA PHE A 430 -2.55 25.18 9.15
C PHE A 430 -3.12 25.85 10.40
N SER A 431 -2.45 25.73 11.55
CA SER A 431 -2.87 26.39 12.79
C SER A 431 -2.91 27.91 12.65
N ARG A 432 -1.89 28.51 12.02
CA ARG A 432 -1.88 29.96 11.71
C ARG A 432 -3.03 30.35 10.78
N ARG A 433 -3.21 29.62 9.67
CA ARG A 433 -4.30 29.89 8.72
C ARG A 433 -5.69 29.80 9.36
N ALA A 434 -5.91 28.85 10.28
CA ALA A 434 -7.18 28.71 11.00
C ALA A 434 -7.40 29.82 12.04
N PHE A 435 -6.32 30.38 12.60
CA PHE A 435 -6.38 31.53 13.50
C PHE A 435 -6.77 32.81 12.76
N ASP A 436 -6.20 33.02 11.57
CA ASP A 436 -6.38 34.21 10.74
C ASP A 436 -7.75 34.32 10.04
N LEU A 437 -8.60 33.28 10.11
CA LEU A 437 -9.99 33.36 9.65
C LEU A 437 -10.75 34.40 10.50
N SER A 438 -11.13 35.53 9.88
CA SER A 438 -11.77 36.67 10.54
C SER A 438 -13.11 36.33 11.20
N GLU A 439 -13.47 37.09 12.24
CA GLU A 439 -14.86 37.22 12.70
C GLU A 439 -15.55 38.21 11.77
N ASN A 440 -16.28 37.72 10.77
CA ASN A 440 -17.22 38.56 10.02
C ASN A 440 -18.56 38.62 10.74
#